data_AF-A0A3D8SIV9-F1
#
_entry.id   AF-A0A3D8SIV9-F1
#
_cell.length_a   1.000
_cell.length_b   1.000
_cell.length_c   1.000
_cell.angle_alpha   90.00
_cell.angle_beta   90.00
_cell.angle_gamma   90.00
#
_symmetry.space_group_name_H-M   'P 1'
#
loop_
_entity.id
_entity.type
_entity.pdbx_description
1 polymer ?
#
loop_
_entity_poly.entity_id
_entity_poly.type
_entity_poly.pdbx_seq_one_letter_code
_entity_poly.pdbx_strand_id
1 'polypeptide(L)'
;MSVPLRSITRPIARSTRPSFLASQSRIQLSQNIPRFTTPLRTQWQPFSTTPGRPKARTMGQLRQRNNTGPFSWKAALLFVLTGAGMIVYFRVEKDRLERKRIAEMSKGVGRPKVGGPFVLKDLNGNTFTEEDLKGKYSFVYFGFTHCPDICPDELDKMAEIIDQVKEANKGENIFVPVFITCDPVRDTPEVLHNYLQEFHKDIVGLTGTYDQVKQVCKAYRVYFSTPRDVKPGEDYLVDHSIYFYLMDPEGDFVECIGRQDTPESATKTIMQHINDWKREGKPLKED
;
A
#
# COMPACT_ATOMS: atom_id res chain seq x y z
N MET A 1 35.70 -36.26 33.72
CA MET A 1 35.97 -36.41 32.27
C MET A 1 35.89 -35.03 31.66
N SER A 2 36.97 -34.62 31.01
CA SER A 2 37.31 -33.23 30.75
C SER A 2 37.95 -33.11 29.36
N VAL A 3 37.66 -31.98 28.69
CA VAL A 3 38.36 -31.38 27.52
C VAL A 3 37.94 -31.95 26.13
N PRO A 4 37.97 -31.18 24.99
CA PRO A 4 38.30 -29.76 24.78
C PRO A 4 37.32 -28.90 23.93
N LEU A 5 37.49 -27.58 24.11
CA LEU A 5 37.19 -26.48 23.18
C LEU A 5 38.00 -26.57 21.87
N ARG A 6 37.39 -26.17 20.75
CA ARG A 6 38.12 -25.77 19.52
C ARG A 6 37.66 -24.41 19.01
N SER A 7 38.58 -23.45 19.12
CA SER A 7 38.67 -22.23 18.32
C SER A 7 39.20 -22.54 16.91
N ILE A 8 38.85 -21.73 15.89
CA ILE A 8 39.78 -21.02 14.96
C ILE A 8 39.11 -20.57 13.64
N THR A 9 39.18 -19.25 13.44
CA THR A 9 39.30 -18.42 12.21
C THR A 9 38.19 -18.35 11.15
N ARG A 10 37.73 -17.09 10.97
CA ARG A 10 37.05 -16.57 9.78
C ARG A 10 38.07 -16.23 8.68
N PRO A 11 37.77 -16.49 7.39
CA PRO A 11 38.52 -15.88 6.30
C PRO A 11 37.91 -14.53 5.89
N ILE A 12 38.76 -13.52 5.79
CA ILE A 12 38.51 -12.21 5.18
C ILE A 12 38.70 -12.36 3.67
N ALA A 13 37.66 -12.12 2.87
CA ALA A 13 37.74 -12.11 1.42
C ALA A 13 37.61 -10.69 0.87
N ARG A 14 38.57 -10.39 -0.01
CA ARG A 14 38.99 -9.11 -0.57
C ARG A 14 37.94 -8.45 -1.46
N SER A 15 37.78 -7.14 -1.28
CA SER A 15 37.15 -6.22 -2.22
C SER A 15 37.98 -6.13 -3.51
N THR A 16 37.36 -6.40 -4.66
CA THR A 16 37.92 -6.15 -5.99
C THR A 16 36.98 -5.24 -6.76
N ARG A 17 37.38 -3.97 -6.92
CA ARG A 17 36.84 -3.01 -7.89
C ARG A 17 37.60 -3.17 -9.22
N PRO A 18 36.93 -3.20 -10.38
CA PRO A 18 37.52 -2.79 -11.64
C PRO A 18 37.04 -1.35 -11.96
N SER A 19 37.91 -0.34 -11.85
CA SER A 19 38.80 0.19 -12.90
C SER A 19 38.05 0.90 -14.04
N PHE A 20 37.91 2.22 -13.88
CA PHE A 20 37.50 3.19 -14.90
C PHE A 20 38.50 3.16 -16.07
N LEU A 21 38.01 2.89 -17.28
CA LEU A 21 38.77 3.06 -18.52
C LEU A 21 38.59 4.49 -19.04
N ALA A 22 39.68 5.25 -18.97
CA ALA A 22 39.85 6.54 -19.62
C ALA A 22 39.98 6.33 -21.14
N SER A 23 39.05 6.90 -21.91
CA SER A 23 39.17 7.04 -23.36
C SER A 23 40.08 8.23 -23.66
N GLN A 24 41.35 7.93 -23.95
CA GLN A 24 42.31 8.90 -24.47
C GLN A 24 42.23 8.99 -26.00
N SER A 25 42.15 10.22 -26.47
CA SER A 25 42.40 10.67 -27.82
C SER A 25 43.75 10.18 -28.35
N ARG A 26 43.78 9.64 -29.57
CA ARG A 26 45.02 9.50 -30.33
C ARG A 26 44.79 9.93 -31.79
N ILE A 27 45.33 11.10 -32.07
CA ILE A 27 45.51 11.69 -33.39
C ILE A 27 46.50 10.81 -34.17
N GLN A 28 46.10 10.26 -35.31
CA GLN A 28 47.02 9.65 -36.27
C GLN A 28 47.45 10.70 -37.30
N LEU A 29 48.73 11.08 -37.24
CA LEU A 29 49.44 11.70 -38.36
C LEU A 29 49.64 10.62 -39.44
N SER A 30 49.14 10.88 -40.65
CA SER A 30 49.59 10.20 -41.87
C SER A 30 50.30 11.22 -42.74
N GLN A 31 51.60 11.00 -42.92
CA GLN A 31 52.45 11.72 -43.87
C GLN A 31 52.27 11.07 -45.25
N ASN A 32 51.96 11.87 -46.27
CA ASN A 32 52.42 11.57 -47.62
C ASN A 32 52.43 12.83 -48.50
N ILE A 33 53.60 13.12 -49.06
CA ILE A 33 53.91 14.22 -49.98
C ILE A 33 54.03 13.61 -51.42
N PRO A 34 54.13 14.38 -52.53
CA PRO A 34 53.15 14.33 -53.62
C PRO A 34 53.75 13.76 -54.92
N ARG A 35 52.91 13.52 -55.95
CA ARG A 35 53.36 13.60 -57.35
C ARG A 35 52.36 14.36 -58.20
N PHE A 36 52.89 15.41 -58.80
CA PHE A 36 52.28 16.24 -59.83
C PHE A 36 52.15 15.47 -61.15
N THR A 37 50.94 15.45 -61.72
CA THR A 37 50.74 15.43 -63.17
C THR A 37 49.44 16.18 -63.50
N THR A 38 49.58 17.41 -63.98
CA THR A 38 48.53 18.20 -64.62
C THR A 38 48.23 17.67 -66.02
N PRO A 39 46.97 17.75 -66.46
CA PRO A 39 46.71 18.36 -67.75
C PRO A 39 45.79 19.59 -67.62
N LEU A 40 46.15 20.62 -68.37
CA LEU A 40 45.42 21.88 -68.53
C LEU A 40 44.01 21.62 -69.07
N ARG A 41 42.99 21.89 -68.26
CA ARG A 41 41.63 22.11 -68.73
C ARG A 41 41.24 23.54 -68.39
N THR A 42 41.16 24.37 -69.42
CA THR A 42 40.76 25.77 -69.36
C THR A 42 39.29 25.84 -68.97
N GLN A 43 39.01 25.97 -67.67
CA GLN A 43 37.66 26.13 -67.15
C GLN A 43 37.45 27.61 -66.81
N TRP A 44 36.65 28.28 -67.63
CA TRP A 44 36.14 29.61 -67.37
C TRP A 44 35.38 29.63 -66.05
N GLN A 45 35.90 30.34 -65.05
CA GLN A 45 35.17 30.66 -63.81
C GLN A 45 34.47 32.01 -64.03
N PRO A 46 33.13 32.09 -63.96
CA PRO A 46 32.46 33.38 -63.92
C PRO A 46 32.77 34.09 -62.60
N PHE A 47 32.81 35.41 -62.68
CA PHE A 47 33.06 36.34 -61.59
C PHE A 47 32.31 36.00 -60.30
N SER A 48 33.04 36.12 -59.18
CA SER A 48 32.60 36.00 -57.80
C SER A 48 31.23 36.65 -57.54
N THR A 49 30.19 35.85 -57.36
CA THR A 49 28.95 36.29 -56.72
C THR A 49 29.11 36.16 -55.21
N THR A 50 29.37 37.28 -54.54
CA THR A 50 29.24 37.40 -53.09
C THR A 50 27.86 36.87 -52.67
N PRO A 51 27.74 35.92 -51.72
CA PRO A 51 26.43 35.56 -51.19
C PRO A 51 25.81 36.81 -50.56
N GLY A 52 24.60 37.14 -50.99
CA GLY A 52 23.88 38.33 -50.53
C GLY A 52 23.90 38.43 -49.01
N ARG A 53 24.45 39.52 -48.50
CA ARG A 53 24.40 39.90 -47.08
C ARG A 53 22.95 39.72 -46.59
N PRO A 54 22.67 38.90 -45.57
CA PRO A 54 21.32 38.84 -45.02
C PRO A 54 20.94 40.25 -44.60
N LYS A 55 19.83 40.75 -45.16
CA LYS A 55 19.29 42.09 -44.94
C LYS A 55 19.35 42.39 -43.44
N ALA A 56 20.13 43.39 -43.04
CA ALA A 56 20.20 43.80 -41.64
C ALA A 56 18.77 44.10 -41.19
N ARG A 57 18.27 43.30 -40.25
CA ARG A 57 16.89 43.41 -39.78
C ARG A 57 16.70 44.82 -39.21
N THR A 58 15.68 45.51 -39.69
CA THR A 58 15.33 46.85 -39.20
C THR A 58 15.08 46.80 -37.70
N MET A 59 15.55 47.79 -36.94
CA MET A 59 15.39 47.82 -35.47
C MET A 59 13.92 47.62 -35.01
N GLY A 60 12.94 47.98 -35.84
CA GLY A 60 11.52 47.70 -35.61
C GLY A 60 11.17 46.20 -35.57
N GLN A 61 11.79 45.38 -36.42
CA GLN A 61 11.58 43.92 -36.44
C GLN A 61 12.20 43.21 -35.22
N LEU A 62 13.26 43.78 -34.63
CA LEU A 62 13.85 43.29 -33.39
C LEU A 62 13.00 43.67 -32.16
N ARG A 63 12.42 44.89 -32.14
CA ARG A 63 11.51 45.33 -31.07
C ARG A 63 10.20 44.53 -31.05
N GLN A 64 9.63 44.20 -32.20
CA GLN A 64 8.37 43.46 -32.27
C GLN A 64 8.50 41.99 -31.82
N ARG A 65 9.68 41.37 -32.00
CA ARG A 65 9.95 40.02 -31.50
C ARG A 65 10.16 39.97 -29.98
N ASN A 66 10.66 41.05 -29.39
CA ASN A 66 10.87 41.20 -27.95
C ASN A 66 9.68 41.86 -27.22
N ASN A 67 8.53 42.04 -27.89
CA ASN A 67 7.37 42.71 -27.29
C ASN A 67 6.58 41.81 -26.31
N THR A 68 7.06 40.60 -26.02
CA THR A 68 6.73 39.89 -24.78
C THR A 68 7.48 40.57 -23.64
N GLY A 69 6.85 41.56 -23.02
CA GLY A 69 7.34 42.20 -21.79
C GLY A 69 7.50 41.19 -20.63
N PRO A 70 8.07 41.62 -19.49
CA PRO A 70 8.41 40.77 -18.35
C PRO A 70 7.22 39.99 -17.74
N PHE A 71 5.99 40.28 -18.18
CA PHE A 71 4.78 39.57 -17.79
C PHE A 71 3.92 39.26 -19.03
N SER A 72 4.26 38.19 -19.75
CA SER A 72 3.35 37.60 -20.75
C SER A 72 2.20 36.90 -20.04
N TRP A 73 0.96 37.06 -20.50
CA TRP A 73 -0.20 36.35 -19.94
C TRP A 73 -0.02 34.81 -19.94
N LYS A 74 0.76 34.28 -20.90
CA LYS A 74 1.17 32.87 -20.93
C LYS A 74 2.06 32.49 -19.74
N ALA A 75 2.97 33.39 -19.34
CA ALA A 75 3.83 33.20 -18.17
C ALA A 75 3.02 33.30 -16.86
N ALA A 76 2.03 34.19 -16.80
CA ALA A 76 1.10 34.27 -15.67
C ALA A 76 0.27 32.97 -15.54
N LEU A 77 -0.24 32.44 -16.64
CA LEU A 77 -0.94 31.15 -16.66
C LEU A 77 -0.05 30.01 -16.16
N LEU A 78 1.19 29.92 -16.67
CA LEU A 78 2.15 28.90 -16.26
C LEU A 78 2.46 29.00 -14.76
N PHE A 79 2.67 30.21 -14.24
CA PHE A 79 2.91 30.46 -12.82
C PHE A 79 1.74 30.05 -11.93
N VAL A 80 0.50 30.37 -12.34
CA VAL A 80 -0.71 29.95 -11.60
C VAL A 80 -0.86 28.43 -11.62
N LEU A 81 -0.61 27.78 -12.76
CA LEU A 81 -0.68 26.31 -12.88
C LEU A 81 0.39 25.61 -12.03
N THR A 82 1.64 26.09 -12.07
CA THR A 82 2.71 25.54 -11.23
C THR A 82 2.48 25.82 -9.76
N GLY A 83 2.02 27.02 -9.39
CA GLY A 83 1.65 27.37 -8.02
C GLY A 83 0.51 26.50 -7.49
N ALA A 84 -0.56 26.33 -8.26
CA ALA A 84 -1.69 25.47 -7.90
C ALA A 84 -1.26 24.00 -7.79
N GLY A 85 -0.47 23.49 -8.74
CA GLY A 85 0.08 22.13 -8.69
C GLY A 85 0.97 21.90 -7.47
N MET A 86 1.84 22.87 -7.14
CA MET A 86 2.69 22.83 -5.95
C MET A 86 1.86 22.86 -4.66
N ILE A 87 0.81 23.69 -4.59
CA ILE A 87 -0.11 23.75 -3.44
C ILE A 87 -0.84 22.41 -3.26
N VAL A 88 -1.37 21.83 -4.35
CA VAL A 88 -2.04 20.52 -4.29
C VAL A 88 -1.05 19.44 -3.86
N TYR A 89 0.14 19.42 -4.43
CA TYR A 89 1.20 18.48 -4.06
C TYR A 89 1.54 18.59 -2.56
N PHE A 90 1.80 19.80 -2.06
CA PHE A 90 2.10 19.99 -0.64
C PHE A 90 0.94 19.66 0.28
N ARG A 91 -0.32 19.93 -0.10
CA ARG A 91 -1.48 19.55 0.71
C ARG A 91 -1.62 18.04 0.80
N VAL A 92 -1.61 17.35 -0.35
CA VAL A 92 -1.70 15.89 -0.42
C VAL A 92 -0.55 15.23 0.34
N GLU A 93 0.66 15.74 0.17
CA GLU A 93 1.85 15.16 0.80
C GLU A 93 1.91 15.47 2.30
N LYS A 94 1.46 16.65 2.73
CA LYS A 94 1.39 17.03 4.14
C LYS A 94 0.36 16.18 4.89
N ASP A 95 -0.85 16.01 4.35
CA ASP A 95 -1.90 15.19 4.99
C ASP A 95 -1.41 13.74 5.17
N ARG A 96 -0.71 13.21 4.17
CA ARG A 96 -0.08 11.89 4.22
C ARG A 96 1.02 11.82 5.30
N LEU A 97 1.93 12.78 5.32
CA LEU A 97 3.02 12.82 6.30
C LEU A 97 2.49 12.97 7.72
N GLU A 98 1.43 13.76 7.90
CA GLU A 98 0.75 13.92 9.20
C GLU A 98 0.11 12.62 9.63
N ARG A 99 -0.61 11.89 8.75
CA ARG A 99 -1.14 10.56 9.07
C ARG A 99 -0.04 9.56 9.41
N LYS A 100 1.05 9.52 8.63
CA LYS A 100 2.21 8.68 8.96
C LYS A 100 2.84 9.07 10.28
N ARG A 101 2.98 10.36 10.56
CA ARG A 101 3.50 10.83 11.86
C ARG A 101 2.55 10.47 12.99
N ILE A 102 1.24 10.60 12.82
CA ILE A 102 0.25 10.18 13.83
C ILE A 102 0.34 8.67 14.03
N ALA A 103 0.48 7.87 12.97
CA ALA A 103 0.70 6.44 13.05
C ALA A 103 2.02 6.13 13.77
N GLU A 104 3.16 6.62 13.31
CA GLU A 104 4.47 6.36 13.91
C GLU A 104 4.61 6.91 15.34
N MET A 105 4.09 8.09 15.64
CA MET A 105 4.09 8.64 17.00
C MET A 105 3.17 7.87 17.93
N SER A 106 2.04 7.36 17.42
CA SER A 106 1.20 6.48 18.22
C SER A 106 1.83 5.09 18.40
N LYS A 107 2.73 4.62 17.52
CA LYS A 107 3.51 3.39 17.78
C LYS A 107 4.42 3.51 19.02
N GLY A 108 4.80 4.72 19.41
CA GLY A 108 5.83 4.94 20.44
C GLY A 108 5.38 4.84 21.91
N VAL A 109 4.21 5.36 22.29
CA VAL A 109 3.76 5.37 23.71
C VAL A 109 2.23 5.50 23.78
N GLY A 110 1.55 4.51 24.37
CA GLY A 110 0.16 4.67 24.84
C GLY A 110 -0.98 4.19 23.93
N ARG A 111 -0.72 3.48 22.82
CA ARG A 111 -1.80 2.77 22.10
C ARG A 111 -2.41 1.70 23.01
N PRO A 112 -3.74 1.53 23.02
CA PRO A 112 -4.32 0.25 23.41
C PRO A 112 -3.75 -0.79 22.46
N LYS A 113 -2.98 -1.74 22.98
CA LYS A 113 -2.57 -2.92 22.21
C LYS A 113 -3.83 -3.74 21.93
N VAL A 114 -4.47 -3.47 20.79
CA VAL A 114 -5.60 -4.21 20.24
C VAL A 114 -5.02 -5.28 19.33
N GLY A 115 -5.43 -6.52 19.56
CA GLY A 115 -4.82 -7.68 18.95
C GLY A 115 -3.79 -8.34 19.87
N GLY A 116 -3.42 -9.56 19.52
CA GLY A 116 -2.53 -10.40 20.30
C GLY A 116 -2.58 -11.84 19.81
N PRO A 117 -1.72 -12.71 20.34
CA PRO A 117 -1.68 -14.09 19.94
C PRO A 117 -2.99 -14.78 20.28
N PHE A 118 -3.52 -15.55 19.34
CA PHE A 118 -4.72 -16.34 19.55
C PHE A 118 -4.62 -17.67 18.81
N VAL A 119 -5.34 -18.66 19.34
CA VAL A 119 -5.45 -19.98 18.73
C VAL A 119 -6.91 -20.34 18.70
N LEU A 120 -7.48 -20.33 17.50
CA LEU A 120 -8.87 -20.70 17.21
C LEU A 120 -8.89 -21.85 16.22
N LYS A 121 -10.09 -22.25 15.81
CA LYS A 121 -10.34 -23.23 14.77
C LYS A 121 -11.08 -22.58 13.61
N ASP A 122 -10.66 -22.92 12.40
CA ASP A 122 -11.46 -22.61 11.21
C ASP A 122 -12.70 -23.53 11.14
N LEU A 123 -13.56 -23.28 10.15
CA LEU A 123 -14.76 -24.07 9.92
C LEU A 123 -14.50 -25.51 9.47
N ASN A 124 -13.28 -25.79 8.99
CA ASN A 124 -12.84 -27.13 8.60
C ASN A 124 -12.23 -27.92 9.77
N GLY A 125 -12.12 -27.30 10.95
CA GLY A 125 -11.50 -27.88 12.15
C GLY A 125 -9.98 -27.74 12.23
N ASN A 126 -9.34 -27.06 11.27
CA ASN A 126 -7.91 -26.74 11.31
C ASN A 126 -7.63 -25.68 12.37
N THR A 127 -6.42 -25.69 12.91
CA THR A 127 -5.97 -24.64 13.83
C THR A 127 -5.68 -23.37 13.05
N PHE A 128 -6.20 -22.23 13.53
CA PHE A 128 -6.01 -20.92 12.93
C PHE A 128 -5.47 -19.94 13.97
N THR A 129 -4.45 -19.17 13.60
CA THR A 129 -3.70 -18.28 14.49
C THR A 129 -3.53 -16.88 13.89
N GLU A 130 -3.00 -15.94 14.67
CA GLU A 130 -2.69 -14.61 14.18
C GLU A 130 -1.61 -14.61 13.07
N GLU A 131 -0.77 -15.64 13.04
CA GLU A 131 0.29 -15.78 12.03
C GLU A 131 -0.28 -16.04 10.62
N ASP A 132 -1.45 -16.69 10.55
CA ASP A 132 -2.15 -16.96 9.29
C ASP A 132 -2.73 -15.68 8.66
N LEU A 133 -2.92 -14.63 9.47
CA LEU A 133 -3.35 -13.32 8.99
C LEU A 133 -2.19 -12.45 8.49
N LYS A 134 -0.93 -12.83 8.77
CA LYS A 134 0.23 -12.02 8.38
C LYS A 134 0.53 -12.08 6.89
N GLY A 135 0.87 -10.91 6.36
CA GLY A 135 1.14 -10.69 4.94
C GLY A 135 -0.05 -10.15 4.16
N LYS A 136 -1.24 -10.10 4.76
CA LYS A 136 -2.46 -9.54 4.17
C LYS A 136 -3.12 -8.58 5.15
N TYR A 137 -3.92 -7.66 4.65
CA TYR A 137 -4.81 -6.91 5.53
C TYR A 137 -5.91 -7.83 6.03
N SER A 138 -6.19 -7.81 7.32
CA SER A 138 -7.32 -8.56 7.88
C SER A 138 -8.38 -7.64 8.44
N PHE A 139 -9.64 -8.01 8.21
CA PHE A 139 -10.82 -7.25 8.61
C PHE A 139 -11.66 -8.10 9.54
N VAL A 140 -11.45 -7.90 10.84
CA VAL A 140 -11.94 -8.78 11.88
C VAL A 140 -13.23 -8.22 12.47
N TYR A 141 -14.28 -9.05 12.46
CA TYR A 141 -15.55 -8.78 13.13
C TYR A 141 -15.83 -9.84 14.18
N PHE A 142 -16.38 -9.41 15.31
CA PHE A 142 -16.81 -10.27 16.40
C PHE A 142 -18.34 -10.27 16.44
N GLY A 143 -18.95 -11.45 16.38
CA GLY A 143 -20.41 -11.59 16.34
C GLY A 143 -20.87 -12.96 16.79
N PHE A 144 -22.15 -13.28 16.60
CA PHE A 144 -22.70 -14.60 16.87
C PHE A 144 -23.92 -14.86 15.97
N THR A 145 -24.21 -16.13 15.66
CA THR A 145 -25.23 -16.47 14.65
C THR A 145 -26.66 -16.18 15.10
N HIS A 146 -26.92 -16.15 16.41
CA HIS A 146 -28.25 -15.93 17.00
C HIS A 146 -28.56 -14.45 17.27
N CYS A 147 -27.82 -13.52 16.67
CA CYS A 147 -28.09 -12.10 16.82
C CYS A 147 -29.32 -11.70 15.98
N PRO A 148 -30.38 -11.12 16.56
CA PRO A 148 -31.64 -10.93 15.85
C PRO A 148 -31.55 -9.92 14.69
N ASP A 149 -30.76 -8.85 14.86
CA ASP A 149 -30.77 -7.72 13.90
C ASP A 149 -29.36 -7.22 13.54
N ILE A 150 -28.47 -7.04 14.52
CA ILE A 150 -27.23 -6.28 14.32
C ILE A 150 -26.18 -7.05 13.51
N CYS A 151 -25.92 -8.32 13.83
CA CYS A 151 -24.87 -9.07 13.11
C CYS A 151 -25.17 -9.29 11.62
N PRO A 152 -26.41 -9.64 11.21
CA PRO A 152 -26.75 -9.71 9.79
C PRO A 152 -26.49 -8.40 9.04
N ASP A 153 -26.94 -7.26 9.57
CA ASP A 153 -26.70 -5.94 8.97
C ASP A 153 -25.19 -5.66 8.76
N GLU A 154 -24.38 -5.97 9.77
CA GLU A 154 -22.94 -5.72 9.73
C GLU A 154 -22.23 -6.70 8.76
N LEU A 155 -22.73 -7.94 8.62
CA LEU A 155 -22.20 -8.91 7.66
C LEU A 155 -22.55 -8.57 6.21
N ASP A 156 -23.76 -8.06 5.95
CA ASP A 156 -24.13 -7.54 4.64
C ASP A 156 -23.23 -6.36 4.24
N LYS A 157 -22.99 -5.43 5.17
CA LYS A 157 -22.02 -4.35 4.97
C LYS A 157 -20.61 -4.88 4.72
N MET A 158 -20.18 -5.92 5.45
CA MET A 158 -18.88 -6.54 5.21
C MET A 158 -18.81 -7.15 3.80
N ALA A 159 -19.85 -7.84 3.35
CA ALA A 159 -19.93 -8.43 2.01
C ALA A 159 -19.74 -7.36 0.92
N GLU A 160 -20.44 -6.24 1.02
CA GLU A 160 -20.27 -5.12 0.09
C GLU A 160 -18.85 -4.54 0.11
N ILE A 161 -18.23 -4.40 1.29
CA ILE A 161 -16.85 -3.93 1.41
C ILE A 161 -15.88 -4.90 0.74
N ILE A 162 -16.06 -6.21 0.92
CA ILE A 162 -15.20 -7.23 0.31
C ILE A 162 -15.23 -7.10 -1.22
N ASP A 163 -16.42 -7.00 -1.81
CA ASP A 163 -16.59 -6.85 -3.25
C ASP A 163 -15.95 -5.57 -3.79
N GLN A 164 -16.19 -4.43 -3.13
CA GLN A 164 -15.63 -3.15 -3.54
C GLN A 164 -14.09 -3.12 -3.43
N VAL A 165 -13.53 -3.71 -2.37
CA VAL A 165 -12.07 -3.83 -2.18
C VAL A 165 -11.47 -4.77 -3.24
N LYS A 166 -12.14 -5.88 -3.56
CA LYS A 166 -11.72 -6.78 -4.65
C LYS A 166 -11.74 -6.08 -6.00
N GLU A 167 -12.80 -5.37 -6.34
CA GLU A 167 -12.90 -4.62 -7.59
C GLU A 167 -11.78 -3.57 -7.70
N ALA A 168 -11.54 -2.81 -6.62
CA ALA A 168 -10.52 -1.78 -6.59
C ALA A 168 -9.08 -2.33 -6.70
N ASN A 169 -8.83 -3.56 -6.23
CA ASN A 169 -7.54 -4.24 -6.31
C ASN A 169 -7.44 -5.26 -7.47
N LYS A 170 -8.33 -5.19 -8.47
CA LYS A 170 -8.32 -6.11 -9.63
C LYS A 170 -8.37 -7.60 -9.24
N GLY A 171 -8.97 -7.92 -8.10
CA GLY A 171 -9.10 -9.28 -7.58
C GLY A 171 -7.87 -9.84 -6.87
N GLU A 172 -6.85 -9.02 -6.55
CA GLU A 172 -5.71 -9.46 -5.73
C GLU A 172 -6.17 -9.93 -4.34
N ASN A 173 -5.64 -11.06 -3.87
CA ASN A 173 -6.00 -11.69 -2.59
C ASN A 173 -5.21 -11.08 -1.41
N ILE A 174 -5.32 -9.76 -1.23
CA ILE A 174 -4.57 -8.99 -0.21
C ILE A 174 -5.41 -8.58 1.00
N PHE A 175 -6.69 -8.96 1.01
CA PHE A 175 -7.68 -8.59 2.03
C PHE A 175 -8.43 -9.83 2.51
N VAL A 176 -8.36 -10.10 3.81
CA VAL A 176 -8.95 -11.29 4.45
C VAL A 176 -10.04 -10.85 5.43
N PRO A 177 -11.32 -11.01 5.08
CA PRO A 177 -12.42 -10.80 6.02
C PRO A 177 -12.50 -11.97 7.00
N VAL A 178 -12.58 -11.68 8.29
CA VAL A 178 -12.59 -12.68 9.37
C VAL A 178 -13.77 -12.44 10.29
N PHE A 179 -14.56 -13.49 10.52
CA PHE A 179 -15.62 -13.52 11.51
C PHE A 179 -15.19 -14.40 12.69
N ILE A 180 -15.20 -13.85 13.90
CA ILE A 180 -14.92 -14.59 15.14
C ILE A 180 -16.21 -14.67 15.96
N THR A 181 -16.66 -15.90 16.27
CA THR A 181 -17.82 -16.06 17.15
C THR A 181 -17.51 -15.66 18.59
N CYS A 182 -18.45 -14.94 19.21
CA CYS A 182 -18.50 -14.66 20.65
C CYS A 182 -19.25 -15.74 21.44
N ASP A 183 -19.92 -16.68 20.77
CA ASP A 183 -20.74 -17.72 21.39
C ASP A 183 -20.45 -19.13 20.84
N PRO A 184 -19.32 -19.74 21.24
CA PRO A 184 -18.91 -21.05 20.75
C PRO A 184 -19.83 -22.22 21.20
N VAL A 185 -20.75 -21.98 22.14
CA VAL A 185 -21.66 -23.04 22.64
C VAL A 185 -22.75 -23.32 21.63
N ARG A 186 -23.28 -22.28 20.96
CA ARG A 186 -24.31 -22.39 19.92
C ARG A 186 -23.71 -22.39 18.51
N ASP A 187 -22.61 -21.66 18.30
CA ASP A 187 -21.98 -21.50 16.99
C ASP A 187 -20.99 -22.65 16.71
N THR A 188 -21.53 -23.82 16.39
CA THR A 188 -20.72 -24.94 15.90
C THR A 188 -20.14 -24.63 14.52
N PRO A 189 -19.03 -25.27 14.11
CA PRO A 189 -18.44 -25.05 12.79
C PRO A 189 -19.44 -25.22 11.64
N GLU A 190 -20.35 -26.19 11.73
CA GLU A 190 -21.40 -26.45 10.72
C GLU A 190 -22.43 -25.33 10.65
N VAL A 191 -22.92 -24.87 11.80
CA VAL A 191 -23.90 -23.76 11.89
C VAL A 191 -23.26 -22.48 11.35
N LEU A 192 -22.03 -22.20 11.78
CA LEU A 192 -21.30 -21.01 11.36
C LEU A 192 -20.97 -21.04 9.86
N HIS A 193 -20.68 -22.21 9.29
CA HIS A 193 -20.45 -22.37 7.86
C HIS A 193 -21.69 -22.04 7.03
N ASN A 194 -22.85 -22.59 7.39
CA ASN A 194 -24.09 -22.30 6.69
C ASN A 194 -24.47 -20.82 6.80
N TYR A 195 -24.32 -20.25 8.00
CA TYR A 195 -24.61 -18.84 8.23
C TYR A 195 -23.74 -17.91 7.38
N LEU A 196 -22.41 -18.10 7.39
CA LEU A 196 -21.49 -17.22 6.65
C LEU A 196 -21.58 -17.40 5.12
N GLN A 197 -21.99 -18.58 4.65
CA GLN A 197 -22.21 -18.83 3.22
C GLN A 197 -23.34 -17.99 2.62
N GLU A 198 -24.33 -17.58 3.42
CA GLU A 198 -25.42 -16.71 2.96
C GLU A 198 -24.94 -15.29 2.65
N PHE A 199 -23.89 -14.82 3.32
CA PHE A 199 -23.36 -13.46 3.17
C PHE A 199 -22.27 -13.40 2.10
N HIS A 200 -21.13 -14.08 2.33
CA HIS A 200 -20.01 -14.01 1.41
C HIS A 200 -19.01 -15.15 1.58
N LYS A 201 -18.67 -15.81 0.47
CA LYS A 201 -17.79 -17.01 0.46
C LYS A 201 -16.35 -16.78 0.91
N ASP A 202 -15.87 -15.54 0.87
CA ASP A 202 -14.49 -15.23 1.26
C ASP A 202 -14.35 -14.97 2.77
N ILE A 203 -15.46 -14.93 3.52
CA ILE A 203 -15.42 -14.71 4.98
C ILE A 203 -14.85 -15.96 5.66
N VAL A 204 -13.73 -15.77 6.35
CA VAL A 204 -13.13 -16.81 7.17
C VAL A 204 -13.82 -16.83 8.53
N GLY A 205 -14.60 -17.88 8.78
CA GLY A 205 -15.23 -18.11 10.08
C GLY A 205 -14.29 -18.81 11.06
N LEU A 206 -14.17 -18.24 12.26
CA LEU A 206 -13.37 -18.79 13.35
C LEU A 206 -14.23 -19.06 14.58
N THR A 207 -14.05 -20.24 15.17
CA THR A 207 -14.69 -20.69 16.41
C THR A 207 -13.67 -21.38 17.32
N GLY A 208 -14.06 -21.78 18.53
CA GLY A 208 -13.14 -22.39 19.49
C GLY A 208 -13.83 -22.81 20.78
N THR A 209 -13.04 -23.04 21.82
CA THR A 209 -13.58 -23.19 23.17
C THR A 209 -13.95 -21.83 23.78
N TYR A 210 -14.84 -21.81 24.77
CA TYR A 210 -15.20 -20.59 25.49
C TYR A 210 -13.98 -19.83 26.02
N ASP A 211 -12.98 -20.54 26.54
CA ASP A 211 -11.74 -19.92 27.04
C ASP A 211 -10.90 -19.30 25.92
N GLN A 212 -10.81 -19.94 24.74
CA GLN A 212 -10.11 -19.38 23.58
C GLN A 212 -10.81 -18.14 23.05
N VAL A 213 -12.14 -18.18 22.92
CA VAL A 213 -12.96 -17.02 22.51
C VAL A 213 -12.81 -15.87 23.51
N LYS A 214 -12.89 -16.16 24.81
CA LYS A 214 -12.67 -15.16 25.87
C LYS A 214 -11.28 -14.53 25.81
N GLN A 215 -10.24 -15.32 25.50
CA GLN A 215 -8.88 -14.82 25.34
C GLN A 215 -8.75 -13.89 24.14
N VAL A 216 -9.30 -14.26 22.98
CA VAL A 216 -9.22 -13.40 21.79
C VAL A 216 -10.05 -12.13 21.96
N CYS A 217 -11.27 -12.21 22.52
CA CYS A 217 -12.06 -11.02 22.83
C CYS A 217 -11.30 -10.07 23.77
N LYS A 218 -10.59 -10.60 24.78
CA LYS A 218 -9.75 -9.79 25.67
C LYS A 218 -8.55 -9.17 24.94
N ALA A 219 -7.90 -9.89 24.03
CA ALA A 219 -6.79 -9.39 23.23
C ALA A 219 -7.22 -8.25 22.30
N TYR A 220 -8.39 -8.38 21.69
CA TYR A 220 -8.99 -7.35 20.83
C TYR A 220 -9.78 -6.28 21.60
N ARG A 221 -9.80 -6.33 22.95
CA ARG A 221 -10.57 -5.41 23.82
C ARG A 221 -12.08 -5.40 23.53
N VAL A 222 -12.60 -6.48 22.96
CA VAL A 222 -14.02 -6.68 22.71
C VAL A 222 -14.69 -7.01 24.04
N TYR A 223 -15.62 -6.16 24.44
CA TYR A 223 -16.52 -6.49 25.53
C TYR A 223 -17.46 -7.60 25.05
N PHE A 224 -17.61 -8.64 25.86
CA PHE A 224 -18.67 -9.62 25.67
C PHE A 224 -19.28 -9.99 27.02
N SER A 225 -20.60 -10.11 27.08
CA SER A 225 -21.32 -10.52 28.29
C SER A 225 -22.41 -11.52 27.95
N THR A 226 -22.29 -12.71 28.52
CA THR A 226 -23.33 -13.74 28.50
C THR A 226 -24.16 -13.63 29.78
N PRO A 227 -25.50 -13.72 29.72
CA PRO A 227 -26.33 -13.74 30.93
C PRO A 227 -25.91 -14.89 31.85
N ARG A 228 -25.90 -14.65 33.17
CA ARG A 228 -25.37 -15.60 34.16
C ARG A 228 -26.31 -16.75 34.50
N ASP A 229 -27.61 -16.58 34.22
CA ASP A 229 -28.68 -17.46 34.68
C ASP A 229 -29.45 -18.13 33.52
N VAL A 230 -28.75 -18.48 32.44
CA VAL A 230 -29.37 -19.15 31.29
C VAL A 230 -29.60 -20.63 31.62
N LYS A 231 -30.85 -21.08 31.58
CA LYS A 231 -31.15 -22.52 31.68
C LYS A 231 -30.80 -23.23 30.36
N PRO A 232 -30.44 -24.53 30.40
CA PRO A 232 -30.24 -25.31 29.18
C PRO A 232 -31.49 -25.24 28.28
N GLY A 233 -31.36 -24.64 27.10
CA GLY A 233 -32.46 -24.46 26.13
C GLY A 233 -33.17 -23.10 26.16
N GLU A 234 -32.81 -22.18 27.07
CA GLU A 234 -33.25 -20.78 26.99
C GLU A 234 -32.34 -20.00 26.01
N ASP A 235 -32.97 -19.26 25.10
CA ASP A 235 -32.26 -18.40 24.15
C ASP A 235 -31.76 -17.14 24.87
N TYR A 236 -30.49 -16.77 24.64
CA TYR A 236 -29.88 -15.59 25.26
C TYR A 236 -29.18 -14.71 24.24
N LEU A 237 -29.15 -13.41 24.55
CA LEU A 237 -28.37 -12.45 23.79
C LEU A 237 -27.01 -12.28 24.41
N VAL A 238 -26.00 -12.18 23.55
CA VAL A 238 -24.63 -11.82 23.95
C VAL A 238 -24.43 -10.36 23.60
N ASP A 239 -24.24 -9.50 24.60
CA ASP A 239 -23.82 -8.13 24.35
C ASP A 239 -22.37 -8.18 23.85
N HIS A 240 -22.10 -7.70 22.64
CA HIS A 240 -20.74 -7.58 22.11
C HIS A 240 -20.48 -6.23 21.43
N SER A 241 -19.22 -5.89 21.26
CA SER A 241 -18.81 -4.70 20.51
C SER A 241 -19.05 -4.90 19.00
N ILE A 242 -19.66 -3.91 18.35
CA ILE A 242 -20.12 -3.95 16.95
C ILE A 242 -19.11 -3.31 15.97
N TYR A 243 -17.84 -3.34 16.33
CA TYR A 243 -16.77 -2.71 15.57
C TYR A 243 -16.05 -3.72 14.68
N PHE A 244 -15.65 -3.28 13.50
CA PHE A 244 -14.66 -3.98 12.69
C PHE A 244 -13.27 -3.46 12.99
N TYR A 245 -12.32 -4.38 13.12
CA TYR A 245 -10.91 -4.07 13.34
C TYR A 245 -10.14 -4.31 12.05
N LEU A 246 -9.57 -3.25 11.50
CA LEU A 246 -8.62 -3.36 10.39
C LEU A 246 -7.22 -3.58 10.96
N MET A 247 -6.62 -4.72 10.63
CA MET A 247 -5.25 -5.05 10.98
C MET A 247 -4.37 -5.00 9.73
N ASP A 248 -3.13 -4.53 9.89
CA ASP A 248 -2.15 -4.50 8.80
C ASP A 248 -1.51 -5.89 8.56
N PRO A 249 -0.71 -6.04 7.48
CA PRO A 249 0.03 -7.27 7.18
C PRO A 249 1.06 -7.69 8.24
N GLU A 250 1.44 -6.81 9.16
CA GLU A 250 2.33 -7.13 10.29
C GLU A 250 1.55 -7.68 11.49
N GLY A 251 0.20 -7.54 11.49
CA GLY A 251 -0.70 -7.94 12.57
C GLY A 251 -0.95 -6.83 13.58
N ASP A 252 -0.60 -5.58 13.25
CA ASP A 252 -0.86 -4.43 14.10
C ASP A 252 -2.22 -3.80 13.79
N PHE A 253 -2.88 -3.30 14.82
CA PHE A 253 -4.14 -2.56 14.69
C PHE A 253 -3.92 -1.23 13.96
N VAL A 254 -4.74 -0.98 12.93
CA VAL A 254 -4.67 0.21 12.08
C VAL A 254 -5.80 1.17 12.39
N GLU A 255 -7.05 0.71 12.23
CA GLU A 255 -8.24 1.54 12.23
C GLU A 255 -9.45 0.72 12.67
N CYS A 256 -10.43 1.41 13.27
CA CYS A 256 -11.69 0.81 13.71
C CYS A 256 -12.84 1.37 12.86
N ILE A 257 -13.62 0.51 12.23
CA ILE A 257 -14.80 0.89 11.44
C ILE A 257 -16.04 0.55 12.26
N GLY A 258 -16.91 1.53 12.48
CA GLY A 258 -18.12 1.37 13.28
C GLY A 258 -19.40 1.23 12.47
N ARG A 259 -20.52 1.15 13.17
CA ARG A 259 -21.86 1.08 12.57
C ARG A 259 -22.21 2.33 11.76
N GLN A 260 -21.71 3.50 12.17
CA GLN A 260 -21.96 4.77 11.49
C GLN A 260 -21.28 4.88 10.11
N ASP A 261 -20.30 4.03 9.81
CA ASP A 261 -19.54 4.09 8.57
C ASP A 261 -20.26 3.34 7.46
N THR A 262 -20.45 4.00 6.32
CA THR A 262 -21.04 3.37 5.13
C THR A 262 -20.03 2.44 4.46
N PRO A 263 -20.48 1.43 3.69
CA PRO A 263 -19.62 0.54 2.92
C PRO A 263 -18.58 1.30 2.09
N GLU A 264 -18.98 2.38 1.41
CA GLU A 264 -18.09 3.15 0.53
C GLU A 264 -17.03 3.93 1.33
N SER A 265 -17.41 4.49 2.48
CA SER A 265 -16.48 5.20 3.38
C SER A 265 -15.46 4.23 3.97
N ALA A 266 -15.92 3.06 4.41
CA ALA A 266 -15.07 1.99 4.92
C ALA A 266 -14.08 1.48 3.85
N THR A 267 -14.58 1.13 2.66
CA THR A 267 -13.76 0.73 1.50
C THR A 267 -12.72 1.79 1.17
N LYS A 268 -13.11 3.06 1.09
CA LYS A 268 -12.17 4.16 0.81
C LYS A 268 -11.06 4.24 1.84
N THR A 269 -11.37 4.04 3.11
CA THR A 269 -10.40 4.06 4.21
C THR A 269 -9.45 2.86 4.12
N ILE A 270 -9.98 1.66 3.91
CA ILE A 270 -9.20 0.42 3.71
C ILE A 270 -8.25 0.58 2.52
N MET A 271 -8.75 1.07 1.38
CA MET A 271 -7.96 1.29 0.17
C MET A 271 -6.87 2.35 0.36
N GLN A 272 -7.09 3.36 1.20
CA GLN A 272 -6.03 4.32 1.55
C GLN A 272 -4.88 3.63 2.27
N HIS A 273 -5.17 2.80 3.28
CA HIS A 273 -4.14 2.04 4.00
C HIS A 273 -3.39 1.07 3.09
N ILE A 274 -4.10 0.32 2.24
CA ILE A 274 -3.49 -0.59 1.27
C ILE A 274 -2.56 0.17 0.31
N ASN A 275 -3.01 1.29 -0.25
CA ASN A 275 -2.21 2.09 -1.19
C ASN A 275 -1.00 2.74 -0.52
N ASP A 276 -1.14 3.18 0.74
CA ASP A 276 -0.02 3.72 1.51
C ASP A 276 1.02 2.64 1.81
N TRP A 277 0.59 1.41 2.10
CA TRP A 277 1.47 0.25 2.26
C TRP A 277 2.24 -0.10 1.00
N LYS A 278 1.53 -0.20 -0.14
CA LYS A 278 2.15 -0.44 -1.46
C LYS A 278 3.17 0.65 -1.81
N ARG A 279 2.88 1.91 -1.48
CA ARG A 279 3.80 3.05 -1.71
C ARG A 279 5.04 3.03 -0.83
N GLU A 280 4.98 2.41 0.34
CA GLU A 280 6.14 2.18 1.20
C GLU A 280 7.08 1.08 0.68
N GLY A 281 6.66 0.33 -0.36
CA GLY A 281 7.43 -0.79 -0.90
C GLY A 281 7.49 -2.00 0.03
N LYS A 282 6.56 -2.09 0.99
CA LYS A 282 6.43 -3.24 1.88
C LYS A 282 5.73 -4.40 1.16
N PRO A 283 6.16 -5.64 1.38
CA PRO A 283 5.57 -6.80 0.71
C PRO A 283 4.12 -7.03 1.17
N LEU A 284 3.27 -7.46 0.24
CA LEU A 284 1.98 -8.10 0.50
C LEU A 284 2.06 -9.52 -0.06
N LYS A 285 1.46 -10.49 0.62
CA LYS A 285 1.26 -11.84 0.08
C LYS A 285 0.03 -11.82 -0.82
N GLU A 286 0.20 -12.20 -2.07
CA GLU A 286 -0.87 -12.20 -3.06
C GLU A 286 -1.52 -13.58 -3.28
N ASP A 287 -0.98 -14.65 -2.64
CA ASP A 287 -1.33 -16.09 -2.74
C ASP A 287 -2.11 -16.54 -4.00
#